data_AF-A0A973NJB0-F1
#
_entry.id   AF-A0A973NJB0-F1
#
_cell.length_a   1.000
_cell.length_b   1.000
_cell.length_c   1.000
_cell.angle_alpha   90.00
_cell.angle_beta   90.00
_cell.angle_gamma   90.00
#
_symmetry.space_group_name_H-M   'P 1'
#
loop_
_entity.id
_entity.type
_entity.pdbx_description
1 polymer ?
#
loop_
_entity_poly.entity_id
_entity_poly.type
_entity_poly.pdbx_seq_one_letter_code
_entity_poly.pdbx_strand_id
1 'polypeptide(L)'
;MAGCSQGPEADLQYIKQALVNEKAAQGKLTDTYAASMHQWLRDELRSSSTSLAKPDSRYGLEIQALLRLPDDAPPEELRARSEKLKQIEDVLESA
;
A
#
# COMPACT_ATOMS: atom_id res chain seq x y z
N MET A 1 8.33 -18.67 -16.85
CA MET A 1 7.36 -18.45 -15.77
C MET A 1 7.73 -17.13 -15.09
N ALA A 2 7.34 -16.01 -15.69
CA ALA A 2 7.66 -14.67 -15.21
C ALA A 2 6.47 -14.17 -14.39
N GLY A 3 6.51 -14.40 -13.07
CA GLY A 3 5.62 -13.79 -12.10
C GLY A 3 6.30 -12.58 -11.48
N CYS A 4 6.61 -11.59 -12.31
CA CYS A 4 7.09 -10.26 -11.93
C CYS A 4 6.33 -9.34 -12.90
N SER A 5 5.49 -8.39 -12.50
CA SER A 5 5.57 -7.52 -11.35
C SER A 5 4.14 -7.03 -11.07
N GLN A 6 3.64 -7.13 -9.84
CA GLN A 6 2.51 -6.31 -9.37
C GLN A 6 2.98 -4.88 -9.02
N GLY A 7 4.07 -4.43 -9.66
CA GLY A 7 4.51 -3.05 -9.59
C GLY A 7 3.54 -2.14 -10.33
N PRO A 8 3.83 -0.85 -10.29
CA PRO A 8 2.88 0.28 -10.24
C PRO A 8 1.54 0.18 -9.49
N GLU A 9 0.82 -0.94 -9.53
CA GLU A 9 -0.56 -1.00 -9.01
C GLU A 9 -0.61 -0.85 -7.49
N ALA A 10 0.33 -1.48 -6.77
CA ALA A 10 0.45 -1.33 -5.32
C ALA A 10 0.73 0.13 -4.93
N ASP A 11 1.68 0.81 -5.59
CA ASP A 11 2.01 2.22 -5.34
C ASP A 11 0.79 3.16 -5.50
N LEU A 12 0.02 2.96 -6.58
CA LEU A 12 -1.23 3.69 -6.82
C LEU A 12 -2.25 3.48 -5.69
N GLN A 13 -2.30 2.29 -5.08
CA GLN A 13 -3.19 2.03 -3.95
C GLN A 13 -2.80 2.82 -2.69
N TYR A 14 -1.52 2.94 -2.38
CA TYR A 14 -1.10 3.66 -1.17
C TYR A 14 -1.18 5.17 -1.31
N ILE A 15 -0.92 5.71 -2.51
CA ILE A 15 -1.18 7.11 -2.81
C ILE A 15 -2.68 7.41 -2.63
N LYS A 16 -3.57 6.49 -3.01
CA LYS A 16 -5.02 6.60 -2.73
C LYS A 16 -5.32 6.55 -1.24
N GLN A 17 -4.69 5.66 -0.45
CA GLN A 17 -4.87 5.62 1.02
C GLN A 17 -4.49 6.96 1.67
N ALA A 18 -3.33 7.51 1.32
CA ALA A 18 -2.86 8.78 1.85
C ALA A 18 -3.83 9.93 1.50
N LEU A 19 -4.37 9.92 0.28
CA LEU A 19 -5.38 10.89 -0.14
C LEU A 19 -6.70 10.72 0.62
N VAL A 20 -7.18 9.49 0.83
CA VAL A 20 -8.38 9.21 1.63
C VAL A 20 -8.21 9.76 3.04
N ASN A 21 -7.06 9.50 3.68
CA ASN A 21 -6.77 10.00 5.03
C ASN A 21 -6.71 11.52 5.07
N GLU A 22 -6.09 12.15 4.07
CA GLU A 22 -6.02 13.60 3.98
C GLU A 22 -7.42 14.23 3.80
N LYS A 23 -8.29 13.63 2.97
CA LYS A 23 -9.65 14.12 2.76
C LYS A 23 -10.57 13.84 3.95
N ALA A 24 -10.39 12.71 4.64
CA ALA A 24 -11.08 12.39 5.88
C ALA A 24 -10.70 13.37 7.00
N ALA A 25 -9.41 13.66 7.17
CA ALA A 25 -8.92 14.65 8.13
C ALA A 25 -9.42 16.09 7.85
N GLN A 26 -9.70 16.40 6.59
CA GLN A 26 -10.32 17.67 6.18
C GLN A 26 -11.86 17.70 6.34
N GLY A 27 -12.48 16.61 6.83
CA GLY A 27 -13.94 16.48 6.92
C GLY A 27 -14.64 16.43 5.56
N LYS A 28 -13.91 16.12 4.49
CA LYS A 28 -14.42 16.07 3.10
C LYS A 28 -14.95 14.70 2.70
N LEU A 29 -14.68 13.68 3.50
CA LEU A 29 -15.21 12.33 3.35
C LEU A 29 -16.04 11.99 4.59
N THR A 30 -17.07 11.17 4.40
CA THR A 30 -17.77 10.56 5.52
C THR A 30 -16.93 9.44 6.11
N ASP A 31 -17.07 9.19 7.40
CA ASP A 31 -16.36 8.10 8.10
C ASP A 31 -16.64 6.75 7.43
N THR A 32 -17.88 6.52 6.96
CA THR A 32 -18.26 5.30 6.24
C THR A 32 -17.51 5.13 4.92
N TYR A 33 -17.31 6.22 4.17
CA TYR A 33 -16.58 6.15 2.91
C TYR A 33 -15.08 5.93 3.15
N ALA A 34 -14.49 6.63 4.12
CA ALA A 34 -13.11 6.42 4.51
C ALA A 34 -12.88 4.97 4.95
N ALA A 35 -13.73 4.43 5.83
CA ALA A 35 -13.65 3.04 6.29
C ALA A 35 -13.78 2.02 5.14
N SER A 36 -14.70 2.24 4.20
CA SER A 36 -14.87 1.36 3.03
C SER A 36 -13.61 1.33 2.16
N MET A 37 -13.01 2.51 1.93
CA MET A 37 -11.76 2.63 1.17
C MET A 37 -10.60 1.94 1.89
N HIS A 38 -10.48 2.13 3.21
CA HIS A 38 -9.46 1.50 4.04
C HIS A 38 -9.57 -0.03 4.02
N GLN A 39 -10.79 -0.53 4.12
CA GLN A 39 -11.06 -1.97 4.09
C GLN A 39 -10.70 -2.57 2.72
N TRP A 40 -11.15 -1.93 1.63
CA TRP A 40 -10.81 -2.36 0.28
C TRP A 40 -9.29 -2.41 0.05
N LEU A 41 -8.57 -1.39 0.51
CA LEU A 41 -7.10 -1.33 0.42
C LEU A 41 -6.42 -2.44 1.22
N ARG A 42 -6.87 -2.70 2.45
CA ARG A 42 -6.35 -3.82 3.26
C ARG A 42 -6.57 -5.18 2.62
N ASP A 43 -7.72 -5.40 1.98
CA ASP A 43 -8.00 -6.67 1.31
C ASP A 43 -7.09 -6.88 0.09
N GLU A 44 -6.82 -5.82 -0.70
CA GLU A 44 -5.84 -5.88 -1.79
C GLU A 44 -4.42 -6.20 -1.27
N LEU A 45 -4.03 -5.59 -0.15
CA LEU A 45 -2.71 -5.83 0.47
C LEU A 45 -2.56 -7.24 1.01
N ARG A 46 -3.61 -7.76 1.65
CA ARG A 46 -3.61 -9.14 2.14
C ARG A 46 -3.55 -10.12 0.97
N SER A 47 -4.31 -9.87 -0.09
CA SER A 47 -4.27 -10.67 -1.31
C SER A 47 -2.87 -10.68 -1.93
N SER A 48 -2.26 -9.50 -2.05
CA SER A 48 -0.90 -9.33 -2.58
C SER A 48 0.12 -10.04 -1.70
N SER A 49 0.08 -9.83 -0.38
CA SER A 49 0.96 -10.50 0.60
C SER A 49 0.87 -12.02 0.54
N THR A 50 -0.32 -12.58 0.28
CA THR A 50 -0.53 -14.04 0.23
C THR A 50 -0.07 -14.61 -1.10
N SER A 51 -0.08 -13.81 -2.17
CA SER A 51 0.33 -14.20 -3.51
C SER A 51 1.84 -14.07 -3.76
N LEU A 52 2.58 -13.49 -2.81
CA LEU A 52 4.03 -13.33 -2.93
C LEU A 52 4.76 -14.68 -2.87
N ALA A 53 5.54 -14.96 -3.91
CA ALA A 53 6.43 -16.13 -3.94
C ALA A 53 7.54 -16.07 -2.86
N LYS A 54 7.90 -14.87 -2.39
CA LYS A 54 8.91 -14.64 -1.35
C LYS A 54 8.39 -13.61 -0.33
N PRO A 55 7.61 -14.03 0.68
CA PRO A 55 7.05 -13.13 1.68
C PRO A 55 8.12 -12.46 2.57
N ASP A 56 9.28 -13.10 2.74
CA ASP A 56 10.43 -12.55 3.50
C ASP A 56 11.35 -11.65 2.66
N SER A 57 10.99 -11.36 1.42
CA SER A 57 11.71 -10.38 0.60
C SER A 57 11.54 -8.97 1.16
N ARG A 58 12.43 -8.03 0.77
CA ARG A 58 12.30 -6.62 1.12
C ARG A 58 10.91 -6.07 0.77
N TYR A 59 10.37 -6.48 -0.37
CA TYR A 59 9.03 -6.13 -0.83
C TYR A 59 7.93 -6.69 0.08
N GLY A 60 7.99 -7.98 0.41
CA GLY A 60 7.01 -8.62 1.29
C GLY A 60 7.04 -8.10 2.73
N LEU A 61 8.23 -7.75 3.25
CA LEU A 61 8.37 -7.11 4.57
C LEU A 61 7.74 -5.71 4.60
N GLU A 62 7.85 -4.95 3.51
CA GLU A 62 7.26 -3.61 3.43
C GLU A 62 5.73 -3.68 3.29
N ILE A 63 5.19 -4.64 2.52
CA ILE A 63 3.74 -4.93 2.50
C ILE A 63 3.23 -5.31 3.89
N GLN A 64 3.96 -6.16 4.63
CA GLN A 64 3.59 -6.50 6.00
C GLN A 64 3.65 -5.29 6.96
N ALA A 65 4.62 -4.39 6.76
CA ALA A 65 4.71 -3.16 7.55
C ALA A 65 3.49 -2.26 7.29
N LEU A 66 3.07 -2.13 6.03
CA LEU A 66 1.87 -1.39 5.64
C LEU A 66 0.59 -2.01 6.21
N LEU A 67 0.47 -3.34 6.21
CA LEU A 67 -0.66 -4.05 6.82
C LEU A 67 -0.77 -3.85 8.34
N ARG A 68 0.33 -3.46 9.01
CA ARG A 68 0.35 -3.16 10.45
C ARG A 68 0.05 -1.71 10.78
N LEU A 69 0.05 -0.82 9.77
CA LEU A 69 -0.30 0.57 10.00
C LEU A 69 -1.79 0.70 10.34
N PRO A 70 -2.14 1.64 11.22
CA PRO A 70 -3.53 1.96 11.47
C PRO A 70 -4.15 2.60 10.22
N ASP A 71 -5.46 2.48 10.06
CA ASP A 71 -6.14 2.95 8.85
C ASP A 71 -6.07 4.48 8.71
N ASP A 72 -6.00 5.19 9.83
CA ASP A 72 -5.84 6.64 9.95
C ASP A 72 -4.37 7.08 10.02
N ALA A 73 -3.42 6.22 9.63
CA ALA A 73 -2.00 6.56 9.58
C ALA A 73 -1.76 7.90 8.85
N PRO A 74 -0.77 8.70 9.29
CA PRO A 74 -0.50 10.00 8.68
C PRO A 74 -0.25 9.85 7.16
N PRO A 75 -0.81 10.73 6.32
CA PRO A 75 -0.62 10.67 4.86
C PRO A 75 0.86 10.68 4.45
N GLU A 76 1.70 11.39 5.19
CA GLU A 76 3.15 11.45 5.01
C GLU A 76 3.84 10.12 5.29
N GLU A 77 3.42 9.38 6.31
CA GLU A 77 3.96 8.05 6.61
C GLU A 77 3.57 7.05 5.52
N LEU A 78 2.31 7.08 5.08
CA LEU A 78 1.83 6.25 3.97
C LEU A 78 2.58 6.53 2.67
N ARG A 79 2.79 7.81 2.32
CA ARG A 79 3.58 8.20 1.14
C ARG A 79 5.03 7.71 1.22
N ALA A 80 5.69 7.88 2.37
CA ALA A 80 7.07 7.44 2.55
C ALA A 80 7.22 5.92 2.40
N ARG A 81 6.22 5.15 2.86
CA ARG A 81 6.18 3.69 2.71
C ARG A 81 5.90 3.27 1.27
N SER A 82 5.02 3.98 0.58
CA SER A 82 4.74 3.79 -0.86
C SER A 82 6.02 3.98 -1.68
N GLU A 83 6.71 5.09 -1.43
CA GLU A 83 7.96 5.42 -2.14
C GLU A 83 9.04 4.36 -1.92
N LYS A 84 9.13 3.79 -0.72
CA LYS A 84 10.04 2.65 -0.46
C LYS A 84 9.67 1.41 -1.26
N LEU A 85 8.38 1.07 -1.36
CA LEU A 85 7.95 -0.04 -2.20
C LEU A 85 8.32 0.19 -3.66
N LYS A 86 8.05 1.39 -4.17
CA LYS A 86 8.42 1.76 -5.53
C LYS A 86 9.92 1.62 -5.77
N GLN A 87 10.77 2.12 -4.86
CA GLN A 87 12.22 1.96 -4.96
C GLN A 87 12.66 0.50 -4.97
N ILE A 88 12.00 -0.37 -4.20
CA ILE A 88 12.27 -1.81 -4.22
C ILE A 88 11.89 -2.40 -5.58
N GLU A 89 10.77 -1.98 -6.16
CA GLU A 89 10.30 -2.43 -7.48
C GLU A 89 11.19 -1.95 -8.63
N ASP A 90 11.56 -0.67 -8.64
CA ASP A 90 12.48 -0.08 -9.63
C ASP A 90 13.82 -0.85 -9.67
N VAL A 91 14.34 -1.25 -8.50
CA VAL A 91 15.57 -2.05 -8.40
C VAL A 91 15.37 -3.48 -8.91
N LEU A 92 14.18 -4.07 -8.73
CA LEU A 92 13.86 -5.41 -9.23
C LEU A 92 13.59 -5.44 -10.74
N GLU A 93 13.08 -4.35 -11.31
CA GLU A 93 12.82 -4.24 -12.76
C GLU A 93 14.10 -3.89 -13.54
N SER A 94 15.04 -3.21 -12.91
CA SER A 94 16.33 -2.80 -13.51
C SER A 94 17.45 -3.85 -13.40
N ALA A 95 17.21 -5.01 -12.77
CA ALA A 95 18.20 -6.06 -12.49
C ALA A 95 17.99 -7.33 -13.32
#